data_AF-A0A3P6U2V2-F1
#
_entry.id   AF-A0A3P6U2V2-F1
#
_cell.length_a   1.000
_cell.length_b   1.000
_cell.length_c   1.000
_cell.angle_alpha   90.00
_cell.angle_beta   90.00
_cell.angle_gamma   90.00
#
_symmetry.space_group_name_H-M   'P 1'
#
loop_
_entity.id
_entity.type
_entity.pdbx_description
1 polymer ?
#
loop_
_entity_poly.entity_id
_entity_poly.type
_entity_poly.pdbx_seq_one_letter_code
_entity_poly.pdbx_strand_id
1 'polypeptide(L)'
;MSSFLFAALQFTFIQLLYSSPMCRTSVVYYGRLQGEIIHYRIAQYPRKELHRNMDEVKLTEYANSALRKAIKLWEDAIRVQFIEWPYGKANIEVTFTTFYHGDKHPFDGSGNALAHAFYPNDVTWRGQIHIDDSEPWGPIGRNLDWVMAHELGHVLGLVHLNNDQSLMTSYYGGFERMVPKLYPCDIAAIQSLYGSFTLFACDVIIKQLTSKWSTSIPSS
;
A
#
# COMPACT_ATOMS: atom_id res chain seq x y z
N MET A 1 -39.79 -13.48 7.96
CA MET A 1 -39.15 -13.55 9.29
C MET A 1 -37.67 -13.28 9.09
N SER A 2 -37.19 -12.21 9.73
CA SER A 2 -35.79 -11.87 10.09
C SER A 2 -34.71 -11.99 8.99
N SER A 3 -34.31 -10.90 8.31
CA SER A 3 -33.38 -9.83 8.77
C SER A 3 -31.91 -10.27 8.85
N PHE A 4 -31.06 -9.55 8.10
CA PHE A 4 -29.62 -9.23 8.22
C PHE A 4 -29.11 -9.02 6.77
N LEU A 5 -29.23 -7.88 6.08
CA LEU A 5 -28.90 -6.47 6.39
C LEU A 5 -27.47 -6.27 6.94
N PHE A 6 -26.63 -5.72 6.06
CA PHE A 6 -25.32 -5.07 6.24
C PHE A 6 -24.12 -5.92 6.69
N ALA A 7 -23.32 -6.34 5.70
CA ALA A 7 -21.87 -6.50 5.83
C ALA A 7 -21.20 -5.96 4.55
N ALA A 8 -21.33 -4.65 4.31
CA ALA A 8 -20.56 -3.93 3.31
C ALA A 8 -19.48 -3.11 4.04
N LEU A 9 -18.27 -3.04 3.47
CA LEU A 9 -17.12 -2.17 3.82
C LEU A 9 -16.07 -2.72 4.80
N GLN A 10 -15.34 -3.79 4.43
CA GLN A 10 -14.02 -4.10 5.01
C GLN A 10 -12.95 -4.61 4.02
N PHE A 11 -13.24 -4.74 2.72
CA PHE A 11 -12.35 -5.45 1.79
C PHE A 11 -12.25 -4.72 0.45
N THR A 12 -11.06 -4.67 -0.13
CA THR A 12 -10.79 -4.08 -1.44
C THR A 12 -10.50 -5.19 -2.45
N PHE A 13 -11.53 -5.57 -3.20
CA PHE A 13 -11.36 -6.29 -4.46
C PHE A 13 -11.39 -5.27 -5.61
N ILE A 14 -10.59 -5.49 -6.64
CA ILE A 14 -10.61 -4.75 -7.91
C ILE A 14 -11.92 -5.11 -8.64
N GLN A 15 -12.98 -4.30 -8.48
CA GLN A 15 -14.21 -4.47 -9.27
C GLN A 15 -14.87 -3.12 -9.63
N LEU A 16 -15.33 -3.05 -10.88
CA LEU A 16 -15.83 -1.89 -11.65
C LEU A 16 -17.01 -1.16 -11.00
N LEU A 17 -16.86 0.13 -10.68
CA LEU A 17 -17.99 1.07 -10.54
C LEU A 17 -17.62 2.50 -10.99
N TYR A 18 -18.61 3.17 -11.58
CA TYR A 18 -18.53 4.42 -12.35
C TYR A 18 -18.30 5.70 -11.51
N SER A 19 -17.34 6.51 -11.99
CA SER A 19 -17.24 7.99 -12.09
C SER A 19 -17.85 8.94 -11.03
N SER A 20 -16.99 9.80 -10.47
CA SER A 20 -17.26 11.25 -10.25
C SER A 20 -15.95 12.04 -10.02
N PRO A 21 -15.88 13.33 -10.43
CA PRO A 21 -14.67 14.14 -10.38
C PRO A 21 -14.64 14.96 -9.09
N MET A 22 -13.80 14.58 -8.15
CA MET A 22 -13.27 15.32 -6.99
C MET A 22 -12.92 14.25 -5.97
N CYS A 23 -11.77 14.38 -5.33
CA CYS A 23 -11.18 13.47 -4.36
C CYS A 23 -12.07 13.27 -3.11
N ARG A 24 -13.27 12.72 -3.26
CA ARG A 24 -14.28 12.59 -2.21
C ARG A 24 -14.07 11.25 -1.54
N THR A 25 -13.06 11.20 -0.68
CA THR A 25 -12.95 10.13 0.29
C THR A 25 -14.06 10.32 1.31
N SER A 26 -15.06 9.45 1.34
CA SER A 26 -15.64 9.11 2.63
C SER A 26 -14.49 8.46 3.40
N VAL A 27 -13.81 9.22 4.25
CA VAL A 27 -12.66 8.74 5.03
C VAL A 27 -13.18 7.72 6.04
N VAL A 28 -13.35 6.48 5.59
CA VAL A 28 -13.49 5.34 6.49
C VAL A 28 -12.10 5.07 7.02
N TYR A 29 -11.88 5.42 8.29
CA TYR A 29 -10.57 5.35 8.91
C TYR A 29 -10.26 3.90 9.29
N TYR A 30 -9.55 3.19 8.41
CA TYR A 30 -9.07 1.83 8.66
C TYR A 30 -7.79 1.78 9.52
N GLY A 31 -7.41 2.92 10.12
CA GLY A 31 -6.23 3.06 10.96
C GLY A 31 -4.97 3.39 10.17
N ARG A 32 -3.85 3.45 10.89
CA ARG A 32 -2.50 3.52 10.36
C ARG A 32 -1.59 2.58 11.14
N LEU A 33 -0.54 2.09 10.48
CA LEU A 33 0.55 1.43 11.19
C LEU A 33 1.22 2.42 12.15
N GLN A 34 1.53 1.94 13.35
CA GLN A 34 2.10 2.74 14.43
C GLN A 34 3.63 2.79 14.33
N GLY A 35 4.22 3.88 14.81
CA GLY A 35 5.66 4.10 14.79
C GLY A 35 6.16 4.92 13.60
N GLU A 36 7.40 5.38 13.72
CA GLU A 36 8.15 6.10 12.67
C GLU A 36 9.05 5.16 11.87
N ILE A 37 9.34 3.97 12.39
CA ILE A 37 10.09 2.91 11.73
C ILE A 37 9.16 1.73 11.49
N ILE A 38 9.02 1.30 10.24
CA ILE A 38 8.20 0.16 9.83
C ILE A 38 9.11 -0.88 9.16
N HIS A 39 9.15 -2.08 9.74
CA HIS A 39 9.88 -3.19 9.16
C HIS A 39 9.06 -3.89 8.08
N TYR A 40 9.67 -4.21 6.95
CA TYR A 40 9.01 -4.95 5.86
C TYR A 40 9.85 -6.13 5.37
N ARG A 41 9.18 -7.16 4.82
CA ARG A 41 9.84 -8.28 4.14
C ARG A 41 8.90 -9.03 3.20
N ILE A 42 9.49 -9.84 2.32
CA ILE A 42 8.80 -10.97 1.70
C ILE A 42 8.95 -12.17 2.63
N ALA A 43 7.86 -12.62 3.22
CA ALA A 43 7.83 -13.76 4.14
C ALA A 43 7.74 -15.09 3.39
N GLN A 44 7.10 -15.11 2.21
CA GLN A 44 7.00 -16.27 1.34
C GLN A 44 7.13 -15.82 -0.12
N TYR A 45 8.16 -16.30 -0.81
CA TYR A 45 8.49 -15.93 -2.19
C TYR A 45 7.66 -16.71 -3.22
N PRO A 46 7.52 -16.17 -4.46
CA PRO A 46 6.82 -16.85 -5.55
C PRO A 46 7.48 -18.18 -5.92
N ARG A 47 6.67 -19.17 -6.27
CA ARG A 47 7.12 -20.53 -6.60
C ARG A 47 7.61 -20.64 -8.03
N LYS A 48 8.87 -21.01 -8.20
CA LYS A 48 9.55 -21.09 -9.50
C LYS A 48 8.80 -21.95 -10.54
N GLU A 49 8.14 -23.01 -10.11
CA GLU A 49 7.39 -23.95 -10.94
C GLU A 49 6.17 -23.30 -11.64
N LEU A 50 5.62 -22.22 -11.09
CA LEU A 50 4.51 -21.47 -11.69
C LEU A 50 5.01 -20.42 -12.71
N HIS A 51 6.26 -19.96 -12.57
CA HIS A 51 6.84 -18.87 -13.37
C HIS A 51 7.85 -19.38 -14.39
N ARG A 52 7.38 -20.08 -15.42
CA ARG A 52 8.25 -20.75 -16.42
C ARG A 52 9.22 -19.83 -17.17
N ASN A 53 8.92 -18.54 -17.28
CA ASN A 53 9.68 -17.58 -18.08
C ASN A 53 10.82 -16.87 -17.33
N MET A 54 10.99 -17.13 -16.02
CA MET A 54 12.10 -16.58 -15.21
C MET A 54 12.75 -17.69 -14.39
N ASP A 55 14.09 -17.68 -14.30
CA ASP A 55 14.82 -18.52 -13.34
C ASP A 55 14.58 -18.05 -11.89
N GLU A 56 14.92 -18.89 -10.91
CA GLU A 56 14.55 -18.68 -9.49
C GLU A 56 15.23 -17.43 -8.92
N VAL A 57 16.48 -17.19 -9.32
CA VAL A 57 17.26 -16.01 -8.91
C VAL A 57 16.61 -14.75 -9.46
N LYS A 58 16.28 -14.71 -10.76
CA LYS A 58 15.61 -13.56 -11.37
C LYS A 58 14.22 -13.33 -10.80
N LEU A 59 13.46 -14.39 -10.53
CA LEU A 59 12.13 -14.28 -9.95
C LEU A 59 12.18 -13.69 -8.52
N THR A 60 13.14 -14.16 -7.72
CA THR A 60 13.40 -13.63 -6.37
C THR A 60 13.80 -12.17 -6.41
N GLU A 61 14.74 -11.79 -7.29
CA GLU A 61 15.16 -10.40 -7.47
C GLU A 61 14.03 -9.52 -8.00
N TYR A 62 13.22 -10.04 -8.92
CA TYR A 62 12.05 -9.33 -9.44
C TYR A 62 11.05 -8.99 -8.33
N ALA A 63 10.73 -9.95 -7.45
CA ALA A 63 9.85 -9.73 -6.30
C ALA A 63 10.44 -8.73 -5.29
N ASN A 64 11.73 -8.87 -4.96
CA ASN A 64 12.44 -7.94 -4.06
C ASN A 64 12.47 -6.51 -4.62
N SER A 65 12.80 -6.37 -5.90
CA SER A 65 12.80 -5.09 -6.60
C SER A 65 11.41 -4.45 -6.56
N ALA A 66 10.34 -5.22 -6.84
CA ALA A 66 8.98 -4.71 -6.81
C ALA A 66 8.59 -4.16 -5.43
N LEU A 67 8.88 -4.91 -4.36
CA LEU A 67 8.61 -4.46 -2.99
C LEU A 67 9.43 -3.23 -2.62
N ARG A 68 10.73 -3.19 -2.92
CA ARG A 68 11.59 -2.03 -2.64
C ARG A 68 11.12 -0.77 -3.36
N LYS A 69 10.70 -0.89 -4.64
CA LYS A 69 10.13 0.24 -5.39
C LYS A 69 8.81 0.72 -4.78
N ALA A 70 7.92 -0.19 -4.42
CA ALA A 70 6.65 0.14 -3.76
C ALA A 70 6.88 0.86 -2.42
N ILE A 71 7.78 0.33 -1.58
CA ILE A 71 8.18 0.95 -0.32
C ILE A 71 8.72 2.35 -0.55
N LYS A 72 9.68 2.51 -1.46
CA LYS A 72 10.28 3.81 -1.76
C LYS A 72 9.24 4.84 -2.24
N LEU A 73 8.29 4.40 -3.07
CA LEU A 73 7.24 5.25 -3.60
C LEU A 73 6.39 5.89 -2.49
N TRP A 74 6.00 5.11 -1.48
CA TRP A 74 5.25 5.63 -0.34
C TRP A 74 6.12 6.35 0.68
N GLU A 75 7.33 5.85 0.95
CA GLU A 75 8.32 6.48 1.83
C GLU A 75 8.61 7.93 1.43
N ASP A 76 8.69 8.22 0.13
CA ASP A 76 8.91 9.58 -0.37
C ASP A 76 7.77 10.56 -0.09
N ALA A 77 6.57 10.07 0.20
CA ALA A 77 5.39 10.90 0.43
C ALA A 77 5.13 11.23 1.91
N ILE A 78 5.69 10.46 2.85
CA ILE A 78 5.32 10.51 4.27
C ILE A 78 6.52 10.41 5.20
N ARG A 79 6.40 10.94 6.42
CA ARG A 79 7.44 10.77 7.46
C ARG A 79 7.33 9.40 8.13
N VAL A 80 7.70 8.35 7.39
CA VAL A 80 7.91 6.99 7.91
C VAL A 80 9.17 6.45 7.26
N GLN A 81 10.05 5.88 8.05
CA GLN A 81 11.21 5.16 7.55
C GLN A 81 10.87 3.68 7.43
N PHE A 82 11.14 3.09 6.27
CA PHE A 82 10.95 1.67 6.05
C PHE A 82 12.30 0.95 6.07
N ILE A 83 12.36 -0.16 6.80
CA ILE A 83 13.60 -0.93 6.96
C ILE A 83 13.33 -2.38 6.57
N GLU A 84 14.12 -2.90 5.62
CA GLU A 84 14.05 -4.31 5.22
C GLU A 84 14.46 -5.20 6.39
N TRP A 85 13.64 -6.20 6.71
CA TRP A 85 13.78 -7.01 7.91
C TRP A 85 13.76 -8.51 7.57
N PRO A 86 14.92 -9.12 7.29
CA PRO A 86 14.97 -10.48 6.73
C PRO A 86 14.59 -11.60 7.71
N TYR A 87 14.53 -11.36 9.02
CA TYR A 87 14.40 -12.42 10.03
C TYR A 87 13.21 -12.22 10.98
N GLY A 88 12.38 -13.24 11.16
CA GLY A 88 11.25 -13.17 12.09
C GLY A 88 10.11 -12.27 11.58
N LYS A 89 9.18 -11.90 12.47
CA LYS A 89 7.96 -11.17 12.09
C LYS A 89 8.24 -9.70 11.82
N ALA A 90 7.78 -9.18 10.68
CA ALA A 90 7.84 -7.77 10.31
C ALA A 90 6.48 -7.06 10.49
N ASN A 91 6.46 -5.72 10.38
CA ASN A 91 5.21 -4.96 10.39
C ASN A 91 4.43 -5.14 9.08
N ILE A 92 5.15 -5.29 7.97
CA ILE A 92 4.61 -5.56 6.65
C ILE A 92 5.21 -6.86 6.12
N GLU A 93 4.36 -7.82 5.76
CA GLU A 93 4.79 -9.11 5.26
C GLU A 93 4.07 -9.42 3.95
N VAL A 94 4.85 -9.66 2.89
CA VAL A 94 4.34 -10.10 1.59
C VAL A 94 4.44 -11.61 1.50
N THR A 95 3.36 -12.27 1.09
CA THR A 95 3.33 -13.70 0.81
C THR A 95 2.76 -13.97 -0.58
N PHE A 96 3.44 -14.83 -1.33
CA PHE A 96 2.97 -15.37 -2.60
C PHE A 96 2.29 -16.72 -2.34
N THR A 97 1.02 -16.82 -2.69
CA THR A 97 0.18 -17.99 -2.39
C THR A 97 -0.88 -18.20 -3.46
N THR A 98 -1.66 -19.28 -3.40
CA THR A 98 -2.64 -19.64 -4.44
C THR A 98 -3.89 -20.23 -3.84
N PHE A 99 -5.03 -20.01 -4.52
CA PHE A 99 -6.33 -20.54 -4.11
C PHE A 99 -6.60 -20.25 -2.62
N TYR A 100 -7.05 -21.24 -1.86
CA TYR A 100 -7.22 -21.11 -0.42
C TYR A 100 -5.87 -21.14 0.32
N HIS A 101 -5.65 -20.14 1.18
CA HIS A 101 -4.35 -19.92 1.82
C HIS A 101 -4.45 -19.47 3.29
N GLY A 102 -5.54 -19.85 3.97
CA GLY A 102 -5.67 -19.73 5.42
C GLY A 102 -6.42 -18.50 5.92
N ASP A 103 -6.74 -17.55 5.05
CA ASP A 103 -7.69 -16.47 5.32
C ASP A 103 -9.07 -16.75 4.69
N LYS A 104 -9.98 -15.77 4.76
CA LYS A 104 -11.35 -15.89 4.21
C LYS A 104 -11.46 -15.44 2.74
N HIS A 105 -10.34 -15.18 2.07
CA HIS A 105 -10.25 -14.58 0.74
C HIS A 105 -9.42 -15.46 -0.19
N PRO A 106 -9.91 -16.65 -0.56
CA PRO A 106 -9.19 -17.51 -1.49
C PRO A 106 -9.03 -16.83 -2.86
N PHE A 107 -7.86 -17.01 -3.49
CA PHE A 107 -7.64 -16.59 -4.86
C PHE A 107 -8.35 -17.50 -5.88
N ASP A 108 -8.49 -17.03 -7.12
CA ASP A 108 -9.16 -17.72 -8.21
C ASP A 108 -8.21 -18.48 -9.15
N GLY A 109 -6.90 -18.45 -8.89
CA GLY A 109 -5.89 -18.91 -9.84
C GLY A 109 -5.58 -17.79 -10.83
N SER A 110 -5.02 -18.09 -12.00
CA SER A 110 -4.83 -17.01 -12.98
C SER A 110 -6.19 -16.48 -13.45
N GLY A 111 -6.48 -15.22 -13.12
CA GLY A 111 -7.85 -14.75 -13.08
C GLY A 111 -7.96 -13.26 -12.78
N ASN A 112 -8.97 -12.87 -12.01
CA ASN A 112 -9.23 -11.46 -11.73
C ASN A 112 -8.64 -11.01 -10.38
N ALA A 113 -8.48 -11.93 -9.42
CA ALA A 113 -7.96 -11.60 -8.10
C ALA A 113 -6.43 -11.65 -8.10
N LEU A 114 -5.80 -10.48 -8.27
CA LEU A 114 -4.34 -10.35 -8.33
C LEU A 114 -3.65 -10.52 -6.99
N ALA A 115 -4.24 -9.91 -5.97
CA ALA A 115 -3.69 -9.75 -4.64
C ALA A 115 -4.78 -9.20 -3.73
N HIS A 116 -4.51 -9.24 -2.43
CA HIS A 116 -5.24 -8.46 -1.43
C HIS A 116 -4.34 -8.11 -0.26
N ALA A 117 -4.74 -7.09 0.49
CA ALA A 117 -4.03 -6.61 1.66
C ALA A 117 -4.96 -6.39 2.85
N PHE A 118 -4.38 -6.43 4.04
CA PHE A 118 -5.10 -6.25 5.28
C PHE A 118 -4.75 -4.92 5.93
N TYR A 119 -5.81 -4.16 6.20
CA TYR A 119 -5.73 -2.85 6.81
C TYR A 119 -5.09 -2.85 8.21
N PRO A 120 -4.56 -1.69 8.66
CA PRO A 120 -3.98 -1.56 10.00
C PRO A 120 -4.88 -1.95 11.17
N ASN A 121 -6.21 -1.77 11.04
CA ASN A 121 -7.18 -2.11 12.08
C ASN A 121 -7.59 -3.58 12.09
N ASP A 122 -7.14 -4.40 11.15
CA ASP A 122 -7.38 -5.84 11.19
C ASP A 122 -6.75 -6.44 12.47
N VAL A 123 -7.46 -7.37 13.12
CA VAL A 123 -7.01 -7.94 14.41
C VAL A 123 -5.98 -9.06 14.20
N THR A 124 -6.07 -9.78 13.08
CA THR A 124 -5.34 -11.02 12.84
C THR A 124 -4.25 -10.84 11.79
N TRP A 125 -4.57 -10.17 10.69
CA TRP A 125 -3.75 -10.14 9.47
C TRP A 125 -3.18 -8.77 9.14
N ARG A 126 -3.32 -7.76 10.02
CA ARG A 126 -2.80 -6.40 9.76
C ARG A 126 -1.37 -6.43 9.21
N GLY A 127 -1.13 -5.65 8.15
CA GLY A 127 0.20 -5.57 7.54
C GLY A 127 0.54 -6.70 6.58
N GLN A 128 -0.35 -7.67 6.37
CA GLN A 128 -0.13 -8.73 5.39
C GLN A 128 -0.59 -8.29 4.01
N ILE A 129 0.22 -8.65 3.00
CA ILE A 129 -0.09 -8.55 1.57
C ILE A 129 0.00 -9.95 1.01
N HIS A 130 -1.10 -10.45 0.46
CA HIS A 130 -1.14 -11.74 -0.21
C HIS A 130 -1.20 -11.49 -1.72
N ILE A 131 -0.38 -12.19 -2.48
CA ILE A 131 -0.30 -12.06 -3.94
C ILE A 131 -0.59 -13.43 -4.55
N ASP A 132 -1.46 -13.48 -5.56
CA ASP A 132 -1.74 -14.73 -6.26
C ASP A 132 -0.54 -15.14 -7.11
N ASP A 133 0.15 -16.17 -6.65
CA ASP A 133 1.32 -16.76 -7.30
C ASP A 133 0.95 -17.54 -8.57
N SER A 134 -0.34 -17.76 -8.83
CA SER A 134 -0.84 -18.34 -10.08
C SER A 134 -0.76 -17.38 -11.26
N GLU A 135 -0.67 -16.07 -10.99
CA GLU A 135 -0.65 -15.07 -12.04
C GLU A 135 0.71 -15.04 -12.76
N PRO A 136 0.76 -14.73 -14.06
CA PRO A 136 2.01 -14.75 -14.81
C PRO A 136 2.85 -13.50 -14.52
N TRP A 137 3.39 -13.35 -13.31
CA TRP A 137 4.19 -12.18 -12.93
C TRP A 137 5.44 -12.06 -13.81
N GLY A 138 5.72 -10.84 -14.31
CA GLY A 138 6.95 -10.57 -15.03
C GLY A 138 6.77 -9.71 -16.29
N PRO A 139 7.85 -9.50 -17.07
CA PRO A 139 7.89 -8.55 -18.18
C PRO A 139 6.88 -8.79 -19.31
N ILE A 140 6.41 -10.03 -19.46
CA ILE A 140 5.48 -10.44 -20.52
C ILE A 140 4.11 -10.88 -19.99
N GLY A 141 3.83 -10.69 -18.69
CA GLY A 141 2.56 -11.11 -18.08
C GLY A 141 1.92 -10.03 -17.21
N ARG A 142 2.00 -10.09 -15.88
CA ARG A 142 1.43 -9.06 -15.00
C ARG A 142 2.52 -8.22 -14.34
N ASN A 143 2.28 -6.92 -14.27
CA ASN A 143 3.17 -5.94 -13.65
C ASN A 143 3.04 -6.01 -12.12
N LEU A 144 4.02 -6.65 -11.49
CA LEU A 144 4.08 -6.81 -10.03
C LEU A 144 4.40 -5.48 -9.34
N ASP A 145 5.21 -4.60 -9.95
CA ASP A 145 5.56 -3.30 -9.36
C ASP A 145 4.29 -2.49 -9.03
N TRP A 146 3.31 -2.49 -9.95
CA TRP A 146 2.06 -1.76 -9.77
C TRP A 146 1.18 -2.38 -8.68
N VAL A 147 0.95 -3.70 -8.74
CA VAL A 147 0.11 -4.40 -7.75
C VAL A 147 0.70 -4.27 -6.36
N MET A 148 2.01 -4.46 -6.22
CA MET A 148 2.72 -4.30 -4.94
C MET A 148 2.53 -2.89 -4.35
N ALA A 149 2.66 -1.85 -5.18
CA ALA A 149 2.51 -0.48 -4.75
C ALA A 149 1.06 -0.16 -4.35
N HIS A 150 0.08 -0.71 -5.06
CA HIS A 150 -1.35 -0.59 -4.75
C HIS A 150 -1.69 -1.24 -3.40
N GLU A 151 -1.35 -2.53 -3.23
CA GLU A 151 -1.64 -3.27 -2.01
C GLU A 151 -0.93 -2.69 -0.78
N LEU A 152 0.27 -2.16 -0.95
CA LEU A 152 0.98 -1.46 0.11
C LEU A 152 0.21 -0.21 0.58
N GLY A 153 -0.51 0.48 -0.31
CA GLY A 153 -1.41 1.57 0.09
C GLY A 153 -2.52 1.11 1.04
N HIS A 154 -3.10 -0.06 0.81
CA HIS A 154 -4.10 -0.66 1.71
C HIS A 154 -3.49 -1.02 3.06
N VAL A 155 -2.31 -1.62 3.09
CA VAL A 155 -1.58 -1.90 4.34
C VAL A 155 -1.30 -0.62 5.13
N LEU A 156 -1.07 0.51 4.45
CA LEU A 156 -0.91 1.80 5.09
C LEU A 156 -2.23 2.47 5.50
N GLY A 157 -3.38 1.89 5.15
CA GLY A 157 -4.70 2.37 5.56
C GLY A 157 -5.49 3.13 4.49
N LEU A 158 -5.01 3.17 3.25
CA LEU A 158 -5.72 3.82 2.15
C LEU A 158 -6.81 2.93 1.58
N VAL A 159 -7.99 3.49 1.36
CA VAL A 159 -9.05 2.83 0.59
C VAL A 159 -8.86 3.08 -0.90
N HIS A 160 -9.61 2.35 -1.73
CA HIS A 160 -9.73 2.71 -3.13
C HIS A 160 -10.19 4.15 -3.31
N LEU A 161 -9.57 4.87 -4.24
CA LEU A 161 -9.95 6.23 -4.61
C LEU A 161 -10.78 6.17 -5.89
N ASN A 162 -11.89 6.91 -5.92
CA ASN A 162 -12.72 7.08 -7.11
C ASN A 162 -12.05 8.07 -8.08
N ASN A 163 -10.91 7.69 -8.62
CA ASN A 163 -10.12 8.44 -9.57
C ASN A 163 -9.34 7.44 -10.44
N ASP A 164 -9.69 7.32 -11.71
CA ASP A 164 -9.07 6.36 -12.64
C ASP A 164 -7.57 6.60 -12.86
N GLN A 165 -7.05 7.77 -12.49
CA GLN A 165 -5.62 8.05 -12.55
C GLN A 165 -4.88 7.58 -11.30
N SER A 166 -5.54 7.54 -10.13
CA SER A 166 -4.92 7.20 -8.84
C SER A 166 -4.27 5.83 -8.86
N LEU A 167 -3.15 5.67 -8.13
CA LEU A 167 -2.57 4.35 -7.88
C LEU A 167 -3.56 3.46 -7.11
N MET A 168 -4.31 4.05 -6.18
CA MET A 168 -5.37 3.40 -5.40
C MET A 168 -6.69 3.26 -6.17
N THR A 169 -6.71 3.36 -7.50
CA THR A 169 -7.90 3.01 -8.28
C THR A 169 -8.20 1.52 -8.18
N SER A 170 -9.47 1.12 -8.09
CA SER A 170 -9.88 -0.28 -8.01
C SER A 170 -9.79 -1.02 -9.36
N TYR A 171 -9.06 -0.48 -10.34
CA TYR A 171 -8.93 -1.03 -11.68
C TYR A 171 -7.46 -1.24 -12.05
N TYR A 172 -7.12 -2.49 -12.37
CA TYR A 172 -5.81 -2.81 -12.92
C TYR A 172 -5.78 -2.50 -14.43
N GLY A 173 -5.11 -1.41 -14.80
CA GLY A 173 -4.99 -0.96 -16.20
C GLY A 173 -3.98 -1.73 -17.07
N GLY A 174 -3.41 -2.83 -16.58
CA GLY A 174 -2.41 -3.60 -17.32
C GLY A 174 -1.10 -2.85 -17.59
N PHE A 175 -0.33 -3.31 -18.59
CA PHE A 175 1.00 -2.79 -18.94
C PHE A 175 1.02 -1.33 -19.45
N GLU A 176 -0.12 -0.72 -19.75
CA GLU A 176 -0.18 0.67 -20.27
C GLU A 176 0.27 1.72 -19.23
N ARG A 177 0.50 1.33 -17.97
CA ARG A 177 0.99 2.21 -16.89
C ARG A 177 2.24 1.61 -16.21
N MET A 178 3.29 1.37 -16.99
CA MET A 178 4.48 0.57 -16.65
C MET A 178 5.19 0.89 -15.32
N VAL A 179 5.09 2.11 -14.78
CA VAL A 179 5.75 2.47 -13.52
C VAL A 179 4.71 3.01 -12.53
N PRO A 180 4.53 2.38 -11.35
CA PRO A 180 3.65 2.92 -10.32
C PRO A 180 4.13 4.31 -9.91
N LYS A 181 3.18 5.24 -9.79
CA LYS A 181 3.44 6.61 -9.31
C LYS A 181 2.26 7.10 -8.49
N LEU A 182 2.54 7.97 -7.53
CA LEU A 182 1.50 8.62 -6.74
C LEU A 182 0.95 9.83 -7.49
N TYR A 183 -0.37 9.95 -7.52
CA TYR A 183 -1.09 11.13 -7.99
C TYR A 183 -1.44 12.04 -6.82
N PRO A 184 -1.81 13.31 -7.06
CA PRO A 184 -2.11 14.26 -5.98
C PRO A 184 -3.13 13.74 -4.96
N CYS A 185 -4.11 12.95 -5.41
CA CYS A 185 -5.08 12.29 -4.54
C CYS A 185 -4.47 11.22 -3.62
N ASP A 186 -3.55 10.40 -4.15
CA ASP A 186 -2.84 9.38 -3.36
C ASP A 186 -1.98 10.04 -2.28
N ILE A 187 -1.25 11.11 -2.65
CA ILE A 187 -0.37 11.87 -1.76
C ILE A 187 -1.18 12.54 -0.65
N ALA A 188 -2.26 13.24 -0.99
CA ALA A 188 -3.11 13.89 0.01
C ALA A 188 -3.73 12.89 0.98
N ALA A 189 -4.18 11.73 0.47
CA ALA A 189 -4.77 10.69 1.30
C ALA A 189 -3.73 10.10 2.28
N ILE A 190 -2.53 9.74 1.81
CA ILE A 190 -1.52 9.14 2.71
C ILE A 190 -0.97 10.16 3.73
N GLN A 191 -0.80 11.42 3.33
CA GLN A 191 -0.35 12.47 4.24
C GLN A 191 -1.41 12.82 5.29
N SER A 192 -2.70 12.59 5.03
CA SER A 192 -3.74 12.74 6.05
C SER A 192 -3.62 11.72 7.19
N LEU A 193 -3.01 10.56 6.94
CA LEU A 193 -2.78 9.51 7.93
C LEU A 193 -1.42 9.65 8.63
N TYR A 194 -0.37 9.95 7.87
CA TYR A 194 1.01 9.89 8.34
C TYR A 194 1.70 11.25 8.50
N GLY A 195 1.07 12.33 8.04
CA GLY A 195 1.68 13.66 7.94
C GLY A 195 2.63 13.77 6.74
N SER A 196 2.97 15.01 6.39
CA SER A 196 3.95 15.33 5.32
C SER A 196 5.32 15.71 5.89
N PHE A 197 6.36 15.60 5.06
CA PHE A 197 7.69 16.10 5.41
C PHE A 197 7.74 17.62 5.61
N THR A 198 6.86 18.38 4.93
CA THR A 198 6.87 19.85 4.87
C THR A 198 6.50 20.54 6.18
N LEU A 199 5.78 19.88 7.09
CA LEU A 199 5.34 20.52 8.34
C LEU A 199 6.46 20.78 9.34
N PHE A 200 7.55 19.99 9.38
CA PHE A 200 8.65 20.30 10.32
C PHE A 200 9.49 21.48 9.88
N ALA A 201 9.69 21.72 8.58
CA ALA A 201 10.46 22.86 8.15
C ALA A 201 9.75 24.16 8.57
N CYS A 202 8.45 24.28 8.30
CA CYS A 202 7.67 25.43 8.76
C CYS A 202 7.53 25.48 10.28
N ASP A 203 7.25 24.38 10.98
CA ASP A 203 7.07 24.43 12.44
C ASP A 203 8.36 24.69 13.20
N VAL A 204 9.50 24.14 12.76
CA VAL A 204 10.82 24.45 13.34
C VAL A 204 11.21 25.89 13.06
N ILE A 205 10.99 26.38 11.83
CA ILE A 205 11.27 27.78 11.46
C ILE A 205 10.34 28.72 12.24
N ILE A 206 9.04 28.44 12.34
CA ILE A 206 8.09 29.26 13.10
C ILE A 206 8.41 29.23 14.59
N LYS A 207 8.76 28.08 15.18
CA LYS A 207 9.21 27.99 16.58
C LYS A 207 10.52 28.75 16.83
N GLN A 208 11.47 28.72 15.88
CA GLN A 208 12.72 29.48 15.97
C GLN A 208 12.51 31.00 15.78
N LEU A 209 11.58 31.40 14.90
CA LEU A 209 11.27 32.80 14.67
C LEU A 209 10.47 33.40 15.84
N THR A 210 9.51 32.66 16.39
CA THR A 210 8.73 33.08 17.58
C THR A 210 9.58 33.15 18.85
N SER A 211 10.55 32.25 19.05
CA SER A 211 11.47 32.32 20.20
C SER A 211 12.48 33.46 20.12
N LYS A 212 12.90 33.84 18.91
CA LYS A 212 13.72 35.05 18.68
C LYS A 212 12.92 36.35 18.89
N TRP A 213 11.63 36.34 18.59
CA TRP A 213 10.76 37.51 18.79
C TRP A 213 10.44 37.75 20.27
N SER A 214 10.23 36.69 21.06
CA SER A 214 9.93 36.83 22.50
C SER A 214 11.10 37.34 23.34
N THR A 215 12.34 37.16 22.88
CA THR A 215 13.56 37.62 23.57
C THR A 215 13.99 39.04 23.16
N SER A 216 13.31 39.67 22.20
CA SER A 216 13.65 41.00 21.68
C SER A 216 12.65 42.11 22.05
N ILE A 217 11.64 41.82 22.87
CA ILE A 217 10.71 42.83 23.39
C ILE A 217 11.35 43.48 24.64
N PRO A 218 11.71 44.78 24.61
CA PRO A 218 12.14 45.49 25.81
C PRO A 218 10.91 45.72 26.69
N SER A 219 11.01 45.36 27.98
CA SER A 219 10.00 45.71 28.98
C SER A 219 9.96 47.23 29.15
N SER A 220 8.85 47.85 28.72
CA SER A 220 8.50 49.24 29.04
C SER A 220 7.94 49.36 30.44
#